data_AF-A0AAE4MBF2-F1
#
_entry.id   AF-A0AAE4MBF2-F1
#
_cell.length_a   1.000
_cell.length_b   1.000
_cell.length_c   1.000
_cell.angle_alpha   90.00
_cell.angle_beta   90.00
_cell.angle_gamma   90.00
#
_symmetry.space_group_name_H-M   'P 1'
#
loop_
_entity.id
_entity.type
_entity.pdbx_description
1 polymer ?
#
loop_
_entity_poly.entity_id
_entity_poly.type
_entity_poly.pdbx_seq_one_letter_code
_entity_poly.pdbx_strand_id
1 'polypeptide(L)'
;MKLQRTVAMCLVAAFLVLPLFAGAAAAIENDTADAGPKLILLQNAALTNHYGYITVDSVDVDLSKGVDAVYTINYSIDPWIAFLVFLFGKQDLKNRLLKVLNPPPSGSGQSQEITFLYVDNDMAKISVTNVGMSYGDKTYWYPEHEFGVTVPQIEFHSSFTKTFNDTRTIQRGFGYY
;
A
#
# COMPACT_ATOMS: atom_id res chain seq x y z
N MET A 1 22.40 24.68 38.70
CA MET A 1 21.44 23.99 37.81
C MET A 1 22.11 23.60 36.47
N LYS A 2 23.09 22.71 36.50
CA LYS A 2 23.90 22.29 35.33
C LYS A 2 23.99 20.75 35.23
N LEU A 3 22.87 20.03 35.36
CA LEU A 3 22.91 18.55 35.36
C LEU A 3 21.75 17.85 34.64
N GLN A 4 20.98 18.56 33.81
CA GLN A 4 19.88 17.95 33.05
C GLN A 4 20.04 18.00 31.53
N ARG A 5 21.12 18.61 31.00
CA ARG A 5 21.32 18.75 29.55
C ARG A 5 22.37 17.79 28.96
N THR A 6 23.04 16.99 29.78
CA THR A 6 24.07 16.03 29.33
C THR A 6 23.53 14.64 29.01
N VAL A 7 22.34 14.27 29.50
CA VAL A 7 21.77 12.92 29.26
C VAL A 7 21.13 12.80 27.87
N ALA A 8 20.62 13.90 27.31
CA ALA A 8 19.99 13.90 25.99
C ALA A 8 20.98 13.76 24.82
N MET A 9 22.28 14.03 25.03
CA MET A 9 23.29 13.98 23.97
C MET A 9 24.02 12.64 23.89
N CYS A 10 24.00 11.83 24.95
CA CYS A 10 24.60 10.49 24.93
C CYS A 10 23.73 9.41 24.25
N LEU A 11 22.43 9.65 24.07
CA LEU A 11 21.54 8.66 23.45
C LEU A 11 21.62 8.63 21.92
N VAL A 12 22.17 9.68 21.30
CA VAL A 12 22.40 9.76 19.84
C VAL A 12 23.75 9.12 19.44
N ALA A 13 24.71 9.02 20.37
CA ALA A 13 26.03 8.43 20.09
C ALA A 13 26.06 6.89 20.22
N ALA A 14 25.07 6.28 20.89
CA ALA A 14 25.06 4.84 21.16
C ALA A 14 24.55 3.97 19.99
N PHE A 15 23.99 4.58 18.92
CA PHE A 15 23.49 3.84 17.75
C PHE A 15 24.50 3.74 16.60
N LEU A 16 25.72 4.28 16.77
CA LEU A 16 26.76 4.35 15.73
C LEU A 16 27.92 3.35 15.94
N VAL A 17 27.82 2.44 16.91
CA VAL A 17 28.89 1.46 17.19
C VAL A 17 28.29 0.11 17.57
N LEU A 18 27.91 -0.70 16.57
CA LEU A 18 27.85 -2.17 16.64
C LEU A 18 28.08 -2.73 15.21
N PRO A 19 28.62 -3.95 15.09
CA PRO A 19 29.84 -4.18 14.31
C PRO A 19 29.55 -4.60 12.87
N LEU A 20 30.51 -4.34 11.98
CA LEU A 20 30.81 -5.19 10.85
C LEU A 20 30.96 -6.63 11.36
N PHE A 21 29.88 -7.42 11.32
CA PHE A 21 30.01 -8.87 11.41
C PHE A 21 30.40 -9.40 10.03
N ALA A 22 31.69 -9.73 9.97
CA ALA A 22 32.35 -10.66 9.08
C ALA A 22 31.42 -11.62 8.35
N GLY A 23 31.64 -11.73 7.03
CA GLY A 23 31.04 -12.74 6.19
C GLY A 23 31.19 -14.14 6.79
N ALA A 24 30.05 -14.80 6.98
CA ALA A 24 30.02 -16.25 7.12
C ALA A 24 30.29 -16.85 5.74
N ALA A 25 31.52 -17.34 5.55
CA ALA A 25 31.83 -18.27 4.48
C ALA A 25 30.97 -19.54 4.68
N ALA A 26 29.98 -19.74 3.81
CA ALA A 26 29.28 -21.01 3.71
C ALA A 26 30.19 -21.99 2.97
N ALA A 27 30.44 -23.14 3.61
CA ALA A 27 31.24 -24.23 3.09
C ALA A 27 30.68 -24.76 1.76
N ILE A 28 31.60 -25.02 0.81
CA ILE A 28 31.29 -25.74 -0.42
C ILE A 28 31.35 -27.23 -0.07
N GLU A 29 30.19 -27.85 0.15
CA GLU A 29 30.06 -29.30 0.10
C GLU A 29 29.91 -29.68 -1.38
N ASN A 30 30.95 -30.30 -1.92
CA ASN A 30 30.99 -30.77 -3.29
C ASN A 30 30.40 -32.19 -3.31
N ASP A 31 29.09 -32.30 -3.52
CA ASP A 31 28.50 -33.56 -3.96
C ASP A 31 27.99 -33.41 -5.40
N THR A 32 28.55 -34.24 -6.25
CA THR A 32 28.43 -34.17 -7.70
C THR A 32 27.13 -34.82 -8.16
N ALA A 33 26.14 -34.02 -8.56
CA ALA A 33 25.17 -34.40 -9.59
C ALA A 33 24.31 -33.18 -10.02
N ASP A 34 24.54 -32.74 -11.25
CA ASP A 34 23.54 -32.20 -12.19
C ASP A 34 22.40 -31.34 -11.62
N ALA A 35 22.69 -30.07 -11.37
CA ALA A 35 21.84 -28.92 -11.69
C ALA A 35 22.63 -27.66 -11.31
N GLY A 36 22.75 -26.70 -12.22
CA GLY A 36 23.40 -25.41 -11.94
C GLY A 36 22.84 -24.76 -10.66
N PRO A 37 23.56 -23.81 -10.04
CA PRO A 37 23.14 -23.21 -8.79
C PRO A 37 21.72 -22.65 -8.95
N LYS A 38 20.75 -23.35 -8.38
CA LYS A 38 19.38 -22.88 -8.26
C LYS A 38 19.45 -21.78 -7.22
N LEU A 39 19.80 -20.58 -7.68
CA LEU A 39 19.68 -19.36 -6.92
C LEU A 39 18.25 -19.36 -6.38
N ILE A 40 18.14 -19.55 -5.06
CA ILE A 40 16.88 -19.46 -4.35
C ILE A 40 16.42 -18.02 -4.54
N LEU A 41 15.52 -17.81 -5.51
CA LEU A 41 14.84 -16.56 -5.84
C LEU A 41 13.85 -16.13 -4.74
N LEU A 42 14.23 -16.24 -3.45
CA LEU A 42 13.42 -15.79 -2.31
C LEU A 42 13.74 -14.36 -1.87
N GLN A 43 14.22 -13.49 -2.78
CA GLN A 43 14.65 -12.14 -2.39
C GLN A 43 14.06 -10.99 -3.22
N ASN A 44 13.17 -11.23 -4.19
CA ASN A 44 12.60 -10.16 -5.02
C ASN A 44 11.06 -10.06 -5.06
N ALA A 45 10.33 -10.92 -4.34
CA ALA A 45 8.88 -10.77 -4.15
C ALA A 45 8.53 -9.95 -2.90
N ALA A 46 9.50 -9.66 -2.02
CA ALA A 46 9.28 -9.27 -0.64
C ALA A 46 8.96 -7.77 -0.38
N LEU A 47 8.79 -6.93 -1.40
CA LEU A 47 8.56 -5.48 -1.22
C LEU A 47 7.60 -4.88 -2.26
N THR A 48 6.70 -5.66 -2.86
CA THR A 48 5.82 -5.15 -3.92
C THR A 48 4.58 -4.43 -3.38
N ASN A 49 4.16 -4.72 -2.14
CA ASN A 49 3.02 -4.11 -1.45
C ASN A 49 3.40 -2.95 -0.51
N HIS A 50 4.65 -2.48 -0.56
CA HIS A 50 5.17 -1.43 0.30
C HIS A 50 5.21 -0.07 -0.41
N TYR A 51 4.75 0.98 0.27
CA TYR A 51 4.88 2.38 -0.17
C TYR A 51 5.48 3.24 0.95
N GLY A 52 6.80 3.40 0.94
CA GLY A 52 7.50 4.05 2.05
C GLY A 52 7.38 3.22 3.33
N TYR A 53 6.75 3.78 4.36
CA TYR A 53 6.53 3.12 5.66
C TYR A 53 5.18 2.39 5.78
N ILE A 54 4.42 2.32 4.68
CA ILE A 54 3.10 1.70 4.64
C ILE A 54 3.24 0.35 3.96
N THR A 55 2.74 -0.70 4.59
CA THR A 55 2.53 -2.02 3.99
C THR A 55 1.05 -2.20 3.73
N VAL A 56 0.66 -2.42 2.48
CA VAL A 56 -0.75 -2.63 2.12
C VAL A 56 -1.10 -4.10 2.27
N ASP A 57 -2.19 -4.37 2.99
CA ASP A 57 -2.71 -5.71 3.23
C ASP A 57 -3.89 -6.00 2.30
N SER A 58 -4.88 -5.09 2.26
CA SER A 58 -6.01 -5.22 1.34
C SER A 58 -6.64 -3.88 0.97
N VAL A 59 -7.40 -3.89 -0.13
CA VAL A 59 -8.23 -2.77 -0.57
C VAL A 59 -9.64 -3.27 -0.87
N ASP A 60 -10.63 -2.77 -0.14
CA ASP A 60 -12.03 -2.98 -0.43
C ASP A 60 -12.58 -1.76 -1.19
N VAL A 61 -13.31 -1.98 -2.27
CA VAL A 61 -13.87 -0.94 -3.13
C VAL A 61 -15.37 -1.11 -3.20
N ASP A 62 -16.10 -0.23 -2.52
CA ASP A 62 -17.55 -0.19 -2.56
C ASP A 62 -18.02 0.69 -3.72
N LEU A 63 -18.68 0.07 -4.70
CA LEU A 63 -19.27 0.68 -5.90
C LEU A 63 -20.81 0.72 -5.84
N SER A 64 -21.42 0.53 -4.67
CA SER A 64 -22.87 0.54 -4.49
C SER A 64 -23.54 1.89 -4.81
N LYS A 65 -22.75 2.96 -4.91
CA LYS A 65 -23.21 4.33 -5.20
C LYS A 65 -23.09 4.71 -6.67
N GLY A 66 -23.16 3.73 -7.58
CA GLY A 66 -23.04 3.98 -9.01
C GLY A 66 -21.65 4.49 -9.35
N VAL A 67 -21.53 5.69 -9.92
CA VAL A 67 -20.26 6.23 -10.41
C VAL A 67 -19.24 6.60 -9.32
N ASP A 68 -19.66 6.65 -8.05
CA ASP A 68 -18.80 6.98 -6.92
C ASP A 68 -18.28 5.71 -6.25
N ALA A 69 -17.07 5.77 -5.73
CA ALA A 69 -16.44 4.65 -5.03
C ALA A 69 -16.01 5.05 -3.60
N VAL A 70 -16.17 4.12 -2.66
CA VAL A 70 -15.56 4.22 -1.33
C VAL A 70 -14.50 3.14 -1.21
N TYR A 71 -13.25 3.57 -1.09
CA TYR A 71 -12.09 2.70 -0.89
C TYR A 71 -11.81 2.55 0.59
N THR A 72 -11.76 1.33 1.08
CA THR A 72 -11.23 0.99 2.41
C THR A 72 -9.87 0.34 2.20
N ILE A 73 -8.81 0.98 2.67
CA ILE A 73 -7.44 0.47 2.56
C ILE A 73 -7.04 -0.03 3.94
N ASN A 74 -6.74 -1.32 4.06
CA ASN A 74 -6.16 -1.92 5.25
C ASN A 74 -4.64 -1.99 5.06
N TYR A 75 -3.91 -1.50 6.05
CA TYR A 75 -2.47 -1.40 5.98
C TYR A 75 -1.83 -1.48 7.37
N SER A 76 -0.52 -1.61 7.40
CA SER A 76 0.28 -1.40 8.60
C SER A 76 1.34 -0.32 8.39
N ILE A 77 1.71 0.35 9.48
CA ILE A 77 2.80 1.32 9.51
C ILE A 77 3.99 0.67 10.20
N ASP A 78 5.18 0.85 9.63
CA ASP A 78 6.44 0.39 10.23
C ASP A 78 6.55 0.83 11.71
N PRO A 79 6.73 -0.10 12.67
CA PRO A 79 6.64 0.21 14.10
C PRO A 79 7.58 1.33 14.57
N TRP A 80 8.77 1.42 13.97
CA TRP A 80 9.77 2.43 14.32
C TRP A 80 9.45 3.83 13.77
N ILE A 81 8.55 3.94 12.79
CA ILE A 81 8.08 5.21 12.20
C ILE A 81 6.70 5.61 12.76
N ALA A 82 5.91 4.68 13.29
CA ALA A 82 4.54 4.94 13.77
C ALA A 82 4.44 6.14 14.72
N PHE A 83 5.40 6.30 15.63
CA PHE A 83 5.47 7.46 16.52
C PHE A 83 5.70 8.79 15.78
N LEU A 84 6.48 8.78 14.69
CA LEU A 84 6.73 9.97 13.87
C LEU A 84 5.48 10.37 13.08
N VAL A 85 4.71 9.41 12.56
CA VAL A 85 3.42 9.70 11.89
C VAL A 85 2.44 10.35 12.86
N PHE A 86 2.39 9.87 14.10
CA PHE A 86 1.62 10.49 15.16
C PHE A 86 2.09 11.94 15.45
N LEU A 87 3.40 12.17 15.51
CA LEU A 87 3.97 13.48 15.86
C LEU A 87 3.86 14.54 14.74
N PHE A 88 4.11 14.15 13.49
CA PHE A 88 4.11 15.06 12.34
C PHE A 88 2.75 15.19 11.66
N GLY A 89 1.76 14.42 12.12
CA GLY A 89 0.38 14.49 11.68
C GLY A 89 0.06 13.63 10.47
N LYS A 90 -1.25 13.39 10.26
CA LYS A 90 -1.77 12.44 9.26
C LYS A 90 -1.70 12.93 7.81
N GLN A 91 -1.16 14.13 7.54
CA GLN A 91 -1.14 14.68 6.18
C GLN A 91 -0.18 13.92 5.26
N ASP A 92 1.01 13.55 5.75
CA ASP A 92 1.95 12.72 4.99
C ASP A 92 1.35 11.33 4.71
N LEU A 93 0.73 10.73 5.74
CA LEU A 93 0.02 9.45 5.60
C LEU A 93 -1.08 9.53 4.53
N LYS A 94 -1.94 10.55 4.56
CA LYS A 94 -2.95 10.79 3.53
C LYS A 94 -2.34 10.89 2.14
N ASN A 95 -1.28 11.68 1.97
CA ASN A 95 -0.61 11.84 0.68
C ASN A 95 -0.05 10.52 0.16
N ARG A 96 0.48 9.66 1.03
CA ARG A 96 0.99 8.34 0.65
C ARG A 96 -0.14 7.37 0.31
N LEU A 97 -1.22 7.36 1.08
CA LEU A 97 -2.40 6.57 0.78
C LEU A 97 -3.03 6.95 -0.57
N LEU A 98 -3.01 8.24 -0.93
CA LEU A 98 -3.44 8.66 -2.29
C LEU A 98 -2.52 8.13 -3.39
N LYS A 99 -1.22 8.01 -3.13
CA LYS A 99 -0.28 7.42 -4.10
C LYS A 99 -0.40 5.91 -4.19
N VAL A 100 -0.70 5.24 -3.07
CA VAL A 100 -1.05 3.81 -3.03
C VAL A 100 -2.32 3.56 -3.81
N LEU A 101 -3.39 4.29 -3.48
CA LEU A 101 -4.69 4.14 -4.12
C LEU A 101 -4.65 4.52 -5.59
N ASN A 102 -3.97 5.63 -5.91
CA ASN A 102 -3.88 6.22 -7.24
C ASN A 102 -5.23 6.18 -8.00
N PRO A 103 -6.26 6.90 -7.53
CA PRO A 103 -7.60 6.80 -8.09
C PRO A 103 -7.58 6.97 -9.61
N PRO A 104 -8.35 6.17 -10.37
CA PRO A 104 -8.34 6.28 -11.81
C PRO A 104 -8.90 7.66 -12.23
N PRO A 105 -8.56 8.12 -13.44
CA PRO A 105 -9.11 9.35 -14.00
C PRO A 105 -10.64 9.34 -13.97
N SER A 106 -11.24 10.53 -13.88
CA SER A 106 -12.70 10.68 -13.90
C SER A 106 -13.32 9.95 -15.09
N GLY A 107 -14.18 8.97 -14.82
CA GLY A 107 -14.85 8.19 -15.85
C GLY A 107 -15.84 9.06 -16.64
N SER A 108 -16.62 9.88 -15.94
CA SER A 108 -17.72 10.66 -16.53
C SER A 108 -17.29 12.01 -17.16
N GLY A 109 -15.99 12.31 -17.17
CA GLY A 109 -15.47 13.62 -17.60
C GLY A 109 -15.84 14.78 -16.66
N GLN A 110 -16.47 14.49 -15.53
CA GLN A 110 -16.81 15.45 -14.48
C GLN A 110 -15.63 15.67 -13.52
N SER A 111 -15.67 16.73 -12.73
CA SER A 111 -14.69 16.93 -11.66
C SER A 111 -14.73 15.77 -10.66
N GLN A 112 -13.56 15.22 -10.36
CA GLN A 112 -13.37 14.20 -9.32
C GLN A 112 -13.02 14.90 -8.01
N GLU A 113 -13.73 14.55 -6.94
CA GLU A 113 -13.44 14.97 -5.57
C GLU A 113 -12.97 13.76 -4.77
N ILE A 114 -11.90 13.95 -4.00
CA ILE A 114 -11.32 12.93 -3.14
C ILE A 114 -11.46 13.39 -1.69
N THR A 115 -12.22 12.64 -0.90
CA THR A 115 -12.52 12.96 0.49
C THR A 115 -12.09 11.82 1.40
N PHE A 116 -11.23 12.12 2.37
CA PHE A 116 -10.91 11.18 3.45
C PHE A 116 -12.05 11.16 4.47
N LEU A 117 -12.78 10.05 4.52
CA LEU A 117 -13.84 9.82 5.51
C LEU A 117 -13.27 9.42 6.86
N TYR A 118 -12.18 8.64 6.85
CA TYR A 118 -11.49 8.18 8.04
C TYR A 118 -10.03 7.84 7.70
N VAL A 119 -9.09 8.09 8.62
CA VAL A 119 -7.68 7.68 8.49
C VAL A 119 -7.11 7.41 9.87
N ASP A 120 -6.51 6.23 10.06
CA ASP A 120 -5.72 5.90 11.25
C ASP A 120 -4.45 5.12 10.94
N ASN A 121 -3.88 4.37 11.88
CA ASN A 121 -2.60 3.70 11.67
C ASN A 121 -2.72 2.36 10.93
N ASP A 122 -3.92 1.81 10.84
CA ASP A 122 -4.21 0.48 10.29
C ASP A 122 -5.25 0.48 9.15
N MET A 123 -6.05 1.55 9.04
CA MET A 123 -7.11 1.64 8.05
C MET A 123 -7.35 3.08 7.60
N ALA A 124 -7.71 3.25 6.33
CA ALA A 124 -8.26 4.49 5.80
C ALA A 124 -9.50 4.24 4.94
N LYS A 125 -10.47 5.16 5.01
CA LYS A 125 -11.64 5.20 4.12
C LYS A 125 -11.61 6.46 3.29
N ILE A 126 -11.63 6.30 1.97
CA ILE A 126 -11.50 7.37 0.98
C ILE A 126 -12.69 7.31 0.04
N SER A 127 -13.49 8.37 0.01
CA SER A 127 -14.54 8.55 -0.99
C SER A 127 -13.93 9.23 -2.21
N VAL A 128 -14.22 8.70 -3.40
CA VAL A 128 -13.83 9.30 -4.67
C VAL A 128 -15.06 9.39 -5.55
N THR A 129 -15.38 10.60 -6.01
CA THR A 129 -16.52 10.82 -6.89
C THR A 129 -16.16 10.57 -8.35
N ASN A 130 -17.15 10.20 -9.17
CA ASN A 130 -17.00 10.08 -10.62
C ASN A 130 -15.86 9.13 -11.08
N VAL A 131 -15.62 8.06 -10.33
CA VAL A 131 -14.64 7.02 -10.66
C VAL A 131 -15.12 6.17 -11.85
N GLY A 132 -16.42 5.90 -11.89
CA GLY A 132 -17.05 5.12 -12.95
C GLY A 132 -17.66 5.96 -14.08
N MET A 133 -18.00 5.29 -15.17
CA MET A 133 -18.86 5.80 -16.22
C MET A 133 -20.26 5.21 -16.10
N SER A 134 -21.30 6.05 -16.22
CA SER A 134 -22.68 5.59 -16.32
C SER A 134 -23.04 5.35 -17.80
N TYR A 135 -23.56 4.17 -18.12
CA TYR A 135 -24.07 3.82 -19.45
C TYR A 135 -25.60 3.96 -19.55
N GLY A 136 -26.25 4.46 -18.51
CA GLY A 136 -27.71 4.40 -18.36
C GLY A 136 -28.17 3.06 -17.79
N ASP A 137 -29.48 2.93 -17.53
CA ASP A 137 -30.11 1.68 -17.07
C ASP A 137 -29.43 1.01 -15.87
N LYS A 138 -28.87 1.82 -14.95
CA LYS A 138 -28.10 1.37 -13.77
C LYS A 138 -26.89 0.49 -14.12
N THR A 139 -26.38 0.61 -15.34
CA THR A 139 -25.15 -0.05 -15.78
C THR A 139 -24.00 0.94 -15.69
N TYR A 140 -22.94 0.52 -15.02
CA TYR A 140 -21.76 1.34 -14.78
C TYR A 140 -20.50 0.60 -15.23
N TRP A 141 -19.44 1.36 -15.48
CA TRP A 141 -18.13 0.84 -15.85
C TRP A 141 -17.05 1.40 -14.93
N TYR A 142 -16.29 0.50 -14.33
CA TYR A 142 -15.08 0.81 -13.60
C TYR A 142 -13.90 0.78 -14.59
N PRO A 143 -13.12 1.86 -14.74
CA PRO A 143 -12.04 1.93 -15.72
C PRO A 143 -10.86 1.01 -15.36
N GLU A 144 -9.89 0.93 -16.27
CA GLU A 144 -8.56 0.42 -15.91
C GLU A 144 -7.96 1.24 -14.77
N HIS A 145 -7.28 0.56 -13.86
CA HIS A 145 -6.75 1.17 -12.65
C HIS A 145 -5.41 0.54 -12.28
N GLU A 146 -4.37 1.38 -12.15
CA GLU A 146 -3.08 0.99 -11.60
C GLU A 146 -2.91 1.56 -10.19
N PHE A 147 -2.73 0.68 -9.21
CA PHE A 147 -2.35 1.03 -7.85
C PHE A 147 -0.86 1.38 -7.79
N GLY A 148 -0.47 2.22 -6.83
CA GLY A 148 0.94 2.59 -6.63
C GLY A 148 1.83 1.42 -6.19
N VAL A 149 1.22 0.34 -5.70
CA VAL A 149 1.87 -0.89 -5.21
C VAL A 149 1.06 -2.11 -5.64
N THR A 150 1.66 -3.30 -5.52
CA THR A 150 0.91 -4.55 -5.66
C THR A 150 0.06 -4.75 -4.41
N VAL A 151 -1.25 -4.86 -4.58
CA VAL A 151 -2.16 -5.09 -3.45
C VAL A 151 -2.37 -6.60 -3.30
N PRO A 152 -2.11 -7.18 -2.11
CA PRO A 152 -2.26 -8.62 -1.89
C PRO A 152 -3.69 -9.11 -2.15
N GLN A 153 -4.69 -8.34 -1.72
CA GLN A 153 -6.10 -8.63 -1.98
C GLN A 153 -6.89 -7.36 -2.27
N ILE A 154 -7.64 -7.37 -3.37
CA ILE A 154 -8.59 -6.31 -3.73
C ILE A 154 -9.98 -6.93 -3.86
N GLU A 155 -10.97 -6.37 -3.16
CA GLU A 155 -12.36 -6.77 -3.31
C GLU A 155 -13.19 -5.59 -3.83
N PHE A 156 -13.94 -5.82 -4.90
CA PHE A 156 -14.94 -4.88 -5.38
C PHE A 156 -16.32 -5.35 -4.97
N HIS A 157 -17.07 -4.49 -4.29
CA HIS A 157 -18.42 -4.74 -3.85
C HIS A 157 -19.39 -3.89 -4.66
N SER A 158 -20.31 -4.55 -5.35
CA SER A 158 -21.44 -3.94 -6.05
C SER A 158 -22.66 -4.85 -5.81
N SER A 159 -23.38 -5.22 -6.86
CA SER A 159 -24.32 -6.35 -6.83
C SER A 159 -23.64 -7.73 -6.74
N PHE A 160 -22.35 -7.81 -7.09
CA PHE A 160 -21.52 -9.00 -6.91
C PHE A 160 -20.15 -8.60 -6.37
N THR A 161 -19.49 -9.56 -5.73
CA THR A 161 -18.10 -9.41 -5.27
C THR A 161 -17.13 -9.88 -6.36
N LYS A 162 -16.14 -9.05 -6.68
CA LYS A 162 -15.05 -9.40 -7.58
C LYS A 162 -13.72 -9.25 -6.84
N THR A 163 -12.99 -10.36 -6.72
CA THR A 163 -11.73 -10.42 -5.99
C THR A 163 -10.54 -10.50 -6.94
N PHE A 164 -9.48 -9.78 -6.62
CA PHE A 164 -8.17 -9.85 -7.28
C PHE A 164 -7.10 -10.09 -6.22
N ASN A 165 -6.10 -10.92 -6.53
CA ASN A 165 -4.99 -11.21 -5.63
C ASN A 165 -3.68 -10.78 -6.26
N ASP A 166 -2.73 -10.32 -5.43
CA ASP A 166 -1.39 -9.88 -5.84
C ASP A 166 -1.41 -8.97 -7.08
N THR A 167 -2.32 -8.00 -7.07
CA THR A 167 -2.66 -7.20 -8.25
C THR A 167 -2.22 -5.75 -8.07
N ARG A 168 -1.40 -5.28 -9.01
CA ARG A 168 -1.06 -3.86 -9.13
C ARG A 168 -1.93 -3.14 -10.16
N THR A 169 -2.34 -3.83 -11.22
CA THR A 169 -3.08 -3.23 -12.34
C THR A 169 -4.31 -4.05 -12.68
N ILE A 170 -5.47 -3.41 -12.65
CA ILE A 170 -6.73 -3.96 -13.15
C ILE A 170 -6.80 -3.66 -14.63
N GLN A 171 -6.42 -4.65 -15.44
CA GLN A 171 -6.43 -4.49 -16.89
C GLN A 171 -7.87 -4.33 -17.41
N ARG A 172 -8.04 -3.41 -18.36
CA ARG A 172 -9.27 -3.20 -19.14
C ARG A 172 -10.51 -2.73 -18.37
N GLY A 173 -10.51 -2.68 -17.04
CA GLY A 173 -11.71 -2.34 -16.26
C GLY A 173 -12.82 -3.40 -16.35
N PHE A 174 -13.99 -3.11 -15.80
CA PHE A 174 -15.15 -4.02 -15.85
C PHE A 174 -16.48 -3.30 -15.58
N GLY A 175 -17.57 -3.91 -16.06
CA GLY A 175 -18.93 -3.43 -15.81
C GLY A 175 -19.51 -3.91 -14.48
N TYR A 176 -20.39 -3.12 -13.88
CA TYR A 176 -21.16 -3.44 -12.67
C TYR A 176 -22.53 -2.76 -12.70
N TYR A 177 -23.39 -3.11 -11.74
CA TYR A 177 -24.77 -2.63 -11.61
C TYR A 177 -25.17 -2.51 -10.15
#